data_AF-A0A9E4CE94-F1
#
_entry.id   AF-A0A9E4CE94-F1
#
_cell.length_a   1.000
_cell.length_b   1.000
_cell.length_c   1.000
_cell.angle_alpha   90.00
_cell.angle_beta   90.00
_cell.angle_gamma   90.00
#
_symmetry.space_group_name_H-M   'P 1'
#
loop_
_entity.id
_entity.type
_entity.pdbx_description
1 polymer ?
#
loop_
_entity_poly.entity_id
_entity_poly.type
_entity_poly.pdbx_seq_one_letter_code
_entity_poly.pdbx_strand_id
1 'polypeptide(L)' 'MVVIVPLRRPDPDITLDLQSALTTVYEDGAYDVQLDYAKPVPPPPLSARQNAWVDQLLQRAN' A
#
# COMPACT_ATOMS: atom_id res chain seq x y z
N MET A 1 8.31 -18.12 2.27
CA MET A 1 7.49 -19.32 2.61
C MET A 1 7.11 -19.97 1.29
N VAL A 2 7.50 -21.23 1.06
CA VAL A 2 7.27 -21.88 -0.23
C VAL A 2 6.05 -22.81 -0.15
N VAL A 3 5.12 -22.66 -1.08
CA VAL A 3 3.93 -23.51 -1.23
C VAL A 3 3.90 -24.15 -2.61
N ILE A 4 3.24 -25.31 -2.73
CA ILE A 4 3.01 -25.97 -4.02
C ILE A 4 1.65 -25.54 -4.55
N VAL A 5 1.62 -25.09 -5.81
CA VAL A 5 0.40 -24.62 -6.49
C VAL A 5 0.05 -25.62 -7.60
N PRO A 6 -1.11 -26.28 -7.50
CA PRO A 6 -1.56 -27.18 -8.56
C PRO A 6 -1.98 -26.38 -9.79
N LEU A 7 -1.48 -26.80 -10.95
CA LEU A 7 -1.83 -26.20 -12.24
C LEU A 7 -2.87 -27.04 -12.99
N ARG A 8 -3.40 -26.47 -14.07
CA ARG A 8 -4.33 -27.19 -14.95
C ARG A 8 -3.56 -28.27 -15.71
N ARG A 9 -4.07 -29.50 -15.73
CA ARG A 9 -3.47 -30.57 -16.55
C ARG A 9 -3.40 -30.16 -18.04
N PRO A 10 -2.31 -30.48 -18.74
CA PRO A 10 -1.21 -31.38 -18.34
C PRO A 10 -0.07 -30.73 -17.55
N ASP A 11 -0.19 -29.46 -17.15
CA ASP A 11 0.90 -28.74 -16.49
C ASP A 11 1.21 -29.33 -15.11
N PRO A 12 2.48 -29.54 -14.76
CA PRO A 12 2.89 -30.04 -13.46
C PRO A 12 2.70 -28.98 -12.38
N ASP A 13 2.58 -29.41 -11.14
CA ASP A 13 2.55 -28.51 -9.99
C ASP A 13 3.86 -27.70 -9.91
N ILE A 14 3.74 -26.43 -9.48
CA ILE A 14 4.88 -25.53 -9.34
C ILE A 14 5.05 -25.06 -7.91
N THR A 15 6.28 -24.68 -7.56
CA THR A 15 6.58 -24.02 -6.29
C THR A 15 6.40 -22.52 -6.42
N LEU A 16 5.71 -21.90 -5.45
CA LEU A 16 5.57 -20.46 -5.32
C LEU A 16 6.15 -20.01 -3.97
N ASP A 17 7.11 -19.08 -3.99
CA ASP A 17 7.50 -18.38 -2.77
C ASP A 17 6.49 -17.27 -2.47
N LEU A 18 5.54 -17.58 -1.60
CA LEU A 18 4.48 -16.65 -1.23
C LEU A 18 5.01 -15.43 -0.49
N GLN A 19 6.10 -15.57 0.27
CA GLN A 19 6.66 -14.43 0.99
C GLN A 19 7.22 -13.39 0.01
N SER A 20 7.99 -13.85 -0.97
CA SER A 20 8.54 -12.97 -2.01
C SER A 20 7.43 -12.29 -2.83
N ALA A 21 6.40 -13.04 -3.21
CA ALA A 21 5.28 -12.51 -3.98
C ALA A 21 4.53 -11.41 -3.20
N LEU A 22 4.23 -11.66 -1.93
CA LEU A 22 3.55 -10.67 -1.07
C LEU A 22 4.41 -9.44 -0.85
N THR A 23 5.70 -9.61 -0.53
CA THR A 23 6.63 -8.49 -0.35
C THR A 23 6.66 -7.60 -1.59
N THR A 24 6.76 -8.19 -2.78
CA THR A 24 6.74 -7.44 -4.05
C THR A 24 5.46 -6.63 -4.21
N VAL A 25 4.29 -7.24 -3.99
CA VAL A 25 3.00 -6.54 -4.11
C VAL A 25 2.86 -5.42 -3.07
N TYR A 26 3.38 -5.60 -1.86
CA TYR A 26 3.36 -4.57 -0.83
C TYR A 26 4.29 -3.40 -1.14
N GLU A 27 5.45 -3.66 -1.73
CA GLU A 27 6.39 -2.62 -2.19
C GLU A 27 5.79 -1.83 -3.36
N ASP A 28 5.29 -2.51 -4.40
CA ASP A 28 4.73 -1.87 -5.59
C ASP A 28 3.36 -1.21 -5.35
N GLY A 29 2.62 -1.71 -4.36
CA GLY A 29 1.28 -1.26 -3.99
C GLY A 29 1.25 -0.30 -2.81
N ALA A 30 2.40 0.18 -2.34
CA ALA A 30 2.45 1.10 -1.22
C ALA A 30 1.68 2.39 -1.55
N TYR A 31 0.87 2.87 -0.60
CA TYR A 31 -0.01 4.01 -0.85
C TYR A 31 0.77 5.28 -1.19
N ASP A 32 2.00 5.45 -0.70
CA ASP A 32 2.89 6.57 -1.04
C ASP A 32 3.39 6.53 -2.49
N VAL A 33 3.44 5.35 -3.11
CA VAL A 33 3.72 5.17 -4.54
C VAL A 33 2.52 5.60 -5.40
N GLN A 34 1.31 5.39 -4.91
CA GLN A 34 0.07 5.61 -5.69
C GLN A 34 -0.64 6.94 -5.37
N LEU A 35 -0.46 7.47 -4.17
CA LEU A 35 -1.10 8.69 -3.67
C LEU A 35 -0.04 9.70 -3.23
N ASP A 36 -0.07 10.87 -3.86
CA ASP A 36 0.73 12.02 -3.44
C ASP A 36 0.05 12.72 -2.26
N TYR A 37 0.48 12.37 -1.04
CA TYR A 37 0.00 12.95 0.22
C TYR A 37 0.44 14.41 0.44
N ALA A 38 1.33 14.95 -0.39
CA ALA A 38 1.67 16.37 -0.35
C ALA A 38 0.61 17.23 -1.08
N LYS A 39 -0.31 16.61 -1.84
CA LYS A 39 -1.40 17.34 -2.48
C LYS A 39 -2.42 17.84 -1.45
N PRO A 40 -3.08 18.96 -1.74
CA PRO A 40 -4.20 19.43 -0.94
C PRO A 40 -5.28 18.35 -0.80
N VAL A 41 -5.94 18.32 0.35
CA VAL A 41 -7.02 17.36 0.63
C VAL A 41 -8.09 17.45 -0.48
N PRO A 42 -8.45 16.32 -1.12
CA PRO A 42 -9.46 16.33 -2.17
C PRO A 42 -10.83 16.72 -1.59
N PRO A 43 -11.75 17.25 -2.42
CA PRO A 43 -13.09 17.62 -1.95
C PRO A 43 -13.84 16.47 -1.26
N PRO A 44 -14.65 16.77 -0.22
CA PRO A 44 -14.92 18.10 0.33
C PRO A 44 -13.74 18.63 1.18
N PRO A 45 -13.54 19.97 1.22
CA PRO A 45 -12.45 20.55 2.00
C PRO A 45 -12.61 20.27 3.49
N LEU A 46 -11.49 20.12 4.18
CA LEU A 46 -11.48 20.03 5.64
C LEU A 46 -12.03 21.31 6.26
N SER A 47 -12.73 21.16 7.39
CA SER A 47 -13.07 22.30 8.24
C SER A 47 -11.80 22.95 8.82
N ALA A 48 -11.91 24.23 9.21
CA ALA A 48 -10.80 24.95 9.84
C ALA A 48 -10.22 24.20 11.07
N ARG A 49 -11.09 23.56 11.87
CA ARG A 49 -10.67 22.75 13.02
C ARG A 49 -9.84 21.53 12.61
N GLN A 50 -10.23 20.85 11.54
CA GLN A 50 -9.51 19.69 11.02
C GLN A 50 -8.16 20.09 10.42
N ASN A 51 -8.09 21.19 9.65
CA ASN A 51 -6.83 21.71 9.14
C ASN A 51 -5.85 22.03 10.28
N ALA A 52 -6.29 22.78 11.30
CA ALA A 52 -5.45 23.11 12.44
C ALA A 52 -4.92 21.87 13.19
N TRP A 53 -5.72 20.80 13.25
CA TRP A 53 -5.31 19.53 13.85
C TRP A 53 -4.27 18.78 12.98
N VAL A 54 -4.45 18.76 11.66
CA VAL A 54 -3.48 18.16 10.72
C VAL A 54 -2.15 18.89 10.81
N ASP A 55 -2.15 20.23 10.78
CA ASP A 55 -0.94 21.03 10.85
C ASP A 55 -0.15 20.76 12.13
N GLN A 56 -0.85 20.63 13.27
CA GLN A 56 -0.22 20.27 14.56
C GLN A 56 0.39 18.86 14.54
N LEU A 57 -0.22 17.91 13.86
CA LEU A 57 0.32 16.56 13.74
C LEU A 57 1.57 16.53 12.86
N LEU A 58 1.55 17.21 11.73
CA LEU A 58 2.69 17.27 10.81
C LEU A 58 3.90 17.96 11.44
N GLN A 59 3.69 18.98 12.26
CA GLN A 59 4.76 19.63 13.04
C GLN A 59 5.42 18.71 14.07
N ARG A 60 4.72 17.69 14.57
CA ARG A 60 5.27 16.73 15.55
C ARG A 60 5.99 15.54 14.92
N ALA A 61 5.71 15.27 13.64
CA ALA A 61 6.29 14.18 12.89
C ALA A 61 7.64 14.54 12.24
N ASN A 62 7.99 15.84 12.22
CA ASN A 62 9.30 16.39 11.85
C ASN A 62 10.21 16.51 13.09
#